data_AF-A0A9E1WUG1-F1
#
_entry.id   AF-A0A9E1WUG1-F1
#
_cell.length_a   1.000
_cell.length_b   1.000
_cell.length_c   1.000
_cell.angle_alpha   90.00
_cell.angle_beta   90.00
_cell.angle_gamma   90.00
#
_symmetry.space_group_name_H-M   'P 1'
#
loop_
_entity.id
_entity.type
_entity.pdbx_description
1 polymer ?
#
loop_
_entity_poly.entity_id
_entity_poly.type
_entity_poly.pdbx_seq_one_letter_code
_entity_poly.pdbx_strand_id
1 'polypeptide(L)'
;MDDALHRLLKSVDTPTICNAIEVAQGQRGFNGFTRGTMLASDADGVMVGHARTARIRAVAPPTEAADVIKARRMAYYKYMSEGARPAVCVVQDLDVPGAIGAYWG
;
A
#
# COMPACT_ATOMS: atom_id res chain seq x y z
N MET A 1 -1.87 -9.88 13.20
CA MET A 1 -2.19 -11.07 12.41
C MET A 1 -1.28 -12.18 12.89
N ASP A 2 -1.85 -13.29 13.37
CA ASP A 2 -1.06 -14.46 13.74
C ASP A 2 -0.50 -15.19 12.50
N ASP A 3 0.45 -16.09 12.75
CA ASP A 3 1.17 -16.81 11.70
C ASP A 3 0.28 -17.76 10.89
N ALA A 4 -0.78 -18.31 11.50
CA ALA A 4 -1.68 -19.23 10.83
C ALA A 4 -2.52 -18.47 9.80
N LEU A 5 -3.12 -17.34 10.20
CA LEU A 5 -3.86 -16.46 9.30
C LEU A 5 -2.96 -15.90 8.20
N HIS A 6 -1.74 -15.48 8.52
CA HIS A 6 -0.80 -14.98 7.52
C HIS A 6 -0.47 -16.03 6.45
N ARG A 7 -0.17 -17.27 6.85
CA ARG A 7 0.11 -18.36 5.89
C ARG A 7 -1.11 -18.70 5.03
N LEU A 8 -2.30 -18.74 5.63
CA LEU A 8 -3.54 -19.00 4.90
C LEU A 8 -3.82 -17.93 3.85
N LEU A 9 -3.72 -16.66 4.21
CA LEU A 9 -3.94 -15.56 3.26
C LEU A 9 -2.91 -15.57 2.12
N LYS A 10 -1.67 -16.00 2.37
CA LYS A 10 -0.64 -16.14 1.34
C LYS A 10 -0.86 -17.31 0.38
N SER A 11 -1.67 -18.31 0.75
CA SER A 11 -1.88 -19.52 -0.06
C SER A 11 -3.07 -19.43 -1.01
N VAL A 12 -3.79 -18.32 -1.01
CA VAL A 12 -5.01 -18.13 -1.81
C VAL A 12 -4.87 -16.89 -2.69
N ASP A 13 -5.49 -16.92 -3.86
CA ASP A 13 -5.45 -15.81 -4.81
C ASP A 13 -6.29 -14.60 -4.34
N THR A 14 -5.97 -13.42 -4.87
CA THR A 14 -6.65 -12.16 -4.54
C THR A 14 -8.17 -12.20 -4.82
N PRO A 15 -8.66 -12.74 -5.96
CA PRO A 15 -10.10 -12.89 -6.18
C PRO A 15 -10.82 -13.72 -5.10
N THR A 16 -10.20 -14.81 -4.64
CA THR A 16 -10.75 -15.66 -3.56
C THR A 16 -10.86 -14.89 -2.25
N ILE A 17 -9.86 -14.07 -1.91
CA ILE A 17 -9.93 -13.17 -0.75
C ILE A 17 -11.06 -12.15 -0.88
N CYS A 18 -11.22 -11.51 -2.04
CA CYS A 18 -12.30 -10.55 -2.29
C CYS A 18 -13.68 -11.20 -2.08
N ASN A 19 -13.89 -12.41 -2.62
CA ASN A 19 -15.14 -13.15 -2.46
C ASN A 19 -15.39 -13.53 -1.00
N ALA A 20 -14.34 -13.96 -0.26
CA ALA A 20 -14.46 -14.30 1.15
C ALA A 20 -14.87 -13.08 2.01
N ILE A 21 -14.40 -11.88 1.67
CA ILE A 21 -14.80 -10.64 2.35
C ILE A 21 -16.30 -10.37 2.15
N GLU A 22 -16.82 -10.52 0.92
CA GLU A 22 -18.26 -10.37 0.65
C GLU A 22 -19.11 -11.32 1.49
N VAL A 23 -18.69 -12.59 1.55
CA VAL A 23 -19.36 -13.62 2.38
C VAL A 23 -19.33 -13.22 3.86
N ALA A 24 -18.17 -12.83 4.38
CA ALA A 24 -18.02 -12.44 5.78
C ALA A 24 -18.81 -11.17 6.14
N GLN A 25 -18.98 -10.25 5.21
CA GLN A 25 -19.77 -9.02 5.39
C GLN A 25 -21.27 -9.22 5.18
N GLY A 26 -21.69 -10.36 4.61
CA GLY A 26 -23.09 -10.61 4.27
C GLY A 26 -23.63 -9.65 3.20
N GLN A 27 -22.74 -9.02 2.42
CA GLN A 27 -23.07 -8.01 1.41
C GLN A 27 -22.42 -8.37 0.08
N ARG A 28 -23.05 -7.95 -1.02
CA ARG A 28 -22.45 -8.04 -2.36
C ARG A 28 -21.79 -6.72 -2.72
N GLY A 29 -20.74 -6.78 -3.52
CA GLY A 29 -20.11 -5.60 -4.10
C GLY A 29 -18.92 -5.10 -3.29
N PHE A 30 -18.11 -6.00 -2.73
CA PHE A 30 -16.81 -5.61 -2.20
C PHE A 30 -16.06 -4.84 -3.29
N ASN A 31 -15.61 -3.64 -2.98
CA ASN A 31 -15.00 -2.73 -3.94
C ASN A 31 -13.68 -2.13 -3.41
N GLY A 32 -13.10 -2.78 -2.41
CA GLY A 32 -11.83 -2.39 -1.75
C GLY A 32 -10.57 -2.84 -2.49
N PHE A 33 -10.68 -3.20 -3.76
CA PHE A 33 -9.55 -3.59 -4.61
C PHE A 33 -9.10 -2.44 -5.53
N THR A 34 -7.86 -2.52 -6.03
CA THR A 34 -7.33 -1.58 -7.01
C THR A 34 -8.10 -1.68 -8.33
N ARG A 35 -8.51 -0.53 -8.89
CA ARG A 35 -9.26 -0.48 -10.16
C ARG A 35 -8.39 -0.32 -11.41
N GLY A 36 -7.13 0.07 -11.24
CA GLY A 36 -6.13 0.08 -12.31
C GLY A 36 -5.26 -1.17 -12.23
N THR A 37 -4.76 -1.63 -13.39
CA THR A 37 -3.79 -2.73 -13.45
C THR A 37 -2.50 -2.30 -12.78
N MET A 38 -2.18 -2.92 -11.63
CA MET A 38 -0.88 -2.76 -10.99
C MET A 38 0.12 -3.64 -11.74
N LEU A 39 1.27 -3.08 -12.13
CA LEU A 39 2.36 -3.85 -12.72
C LEU A 39 3.28 -4.36 -11.61
N ALA A 40 3.41 -5.67 -11.49
CA ALA A 40 4.29 -6.30 -10.53
C ALA A 40 5.68 -6.50 -11.15
N SER A 41 6.74 -6.12 -10.43
CA SER A 41 8.11 -6.43 -10.84
C SER A 41 8.46 -7.92 -10.66
N ASP A 42 7.80 -8.58 -9.68
CA ASP A 42 7.81 -10.03 -9.50
C ASP A 42 6.37 -10.53 -9.70
N ALA A 43 6.12 -11.20 -10.83
CA ALA A 43 4.79 -11.62 -11.24
C ALA A 43 4.22 -12.77 -10.38
N ASP A 44 5.09 -13.55 -9.75
CA ASP A 44 4.71 -14.72 -8.93
C ASP A 44 4.70 -14.39 -7.42
N GLY A 45 5.14 -13.18 -7.05
CA GLY A 45 5.25 -12.72 -5.67
C GLY A 45 3.90 -12.45 -5.00
N VAL A 46 3.58 -13.21 -3.96
CA VAL A 46 2.39 -12.98 -3.11
C VAL A 46 2.76 -12.24 -1.82
N MET A 47 2.11 -11.09 -1.60
CA MET A 47 2.30 -10.25 -0.40
C MET A 47 1.02 -10.15 0.43
N VAL A 48 1.15 -10.34 1.74
CA VAL A 48 0.08 -10.10 2.73
C VAL A 48 0.69 -9.37 3.92
N GLY A 49 0.03 -8.31 4.38
CA GLY A 49 0.46 -7.58 5.56
C GLY A 49 -0.43 -6.37 5.83
N HIS A 50 -0.18 -5.72 6.96
CA HIS A 50 -0.89 -4.49 7.29
C HIS A 50 -0.42 -3.35 6.40
N ALA A 51 -1.36 -2.63 5.80
CA ALA A 51 -1.04 -1.48 4.97
C ALA A 51 -0.39 -0.39 5.83
N ARG A 52 0.78 0.08 5.41
CA ARG A 52 1.36 1.34 5.87
C ARG A 52 1.31 2.33 4.74
N THR A 53 0.48 3.35 4.91
CA THR A 53 0.13 4.26 3.83
C THR A 53 0.98 5.52 3.84
N ALA A 54 1.24 6.06 2.65
CA ALA A 54 1.81 7.40 2.46
C ALA A 54 1.24 8.05 1.20
N ARG A 55 1.37 9.37 1.11
CA ARG A 55 0.98 10.16 -0.05
C ARG A 55 2.15 11.00 -0.52
N ILE A 56 2.29 11.16 -1.83
CA ILE A 56 3.35 11.94 -2.46
C ILE A 56 2.79 12.86 -3.55
N ARG A 57 3.59 13.87 -3.90
CA ARG A 57 3.50 14.66 -5.12
C ARG A 57 4.92 14.88 -5.62
N ALA A 58 5.13 14.79 -6.92
CA ALA A 58 6.45 14.88 -7.55
C ALA A 58 6.47 15.79 -8.79
N VAL A 59 5.31 16.14 -9.37
CA VAL A 59 5.24 16.95 -10.59
C VAL A 59 5.69 18.39 -10.36
N ALA A 60 5.30 18.98 -9.24
CA ALA A 60 5.64 20.35 -8.89
C ALA A 60 6.66 20.41 -7.74
N PRO A 61 7.58 21.40 -7.73
CA PRO A 61 8.45 21.64 -6.58
C PRO A 61 7.64 21.90 -5.29
N PRO A 62 8.17 21.49 -4.11
CA PRO A 62 7.53 21.80 -2.84
C PRO A 62 7.50 23.30 -2.59
N THR A 63 6.38 23.79 -2.06
CA THR A 63 6.20 25.21 -1.65
C THR A 63 6.53 25.45 -0.18
N GLU A 64 6.68 24.37 0.60
CA GLU A 64 7.00 24.43 2.03
C GLU A 64 8.50 24.60 2.25
N ALA A 65 8.86 25.14 3.43
CA ALA A 65 10.25 25.33 3.82
C ALA A 65 11.03 24.00 3.87
N ALA A 66 12.32 24.05 3.54
CA ALA A 66 13.17 22.87 3.37
C ALA A 66 13.33 22.05 4.66
N ASP A 67 13.33 22.69 5.82
CA ASP A 67 13.39 22.06 7.13
C ASP A 67 12.12 21.25 7.45
N VAL A 68 10.94 21.77 7.09
CA VAL A 68 9.66 21.06 7.19
C VAL A 68 9.67 19.80 6.32
N ILE A 69 10.15 19.91 5.08
CA ILE A 69 10.27 18.77 4.15
C ILE A 69 11.25 17.73 4.71
N LYS A 70 12.40 18.15 5.24
CA LYS A 70 13.40 17.25 5.84
C LYS A 70 12.82 16.51 7.05
N ALA A 71 12.15 17.22 7.95
CA ALA A 71 11.52 16.62 9.12
C ALA A 71 10.44 15.59 8.73
N ARG A 72 9.58 15.91 7.75
CA ARG A 72 8.55 15.00 7.25
C ARG A 72 9.14 13.73 6.64
N ARG A 73 10.24 13.83 5.89
CA ARG A 73 10.94 12.65 5.33
C ARG A 73 11.48 11.74 6.44
N MET A 74 12.07 12.30 7.49
CA MET A 74 12.55 11.51 8.63
C MET A 74 11.39 10.85 9.38
N ALA A 75 10.28 11.58 9.57
CA ALA A 75 9.07 11.04 10.17
C ALA A 75 8.48 9.89 9.34
N TYR A 76 8.52 9.96 8.01
CA TYR A 76 8.11 8.86 7.13
C TYR A 76 8.95 7.60 7.36
N TYR A 77 10.28 7.70 7.39
CA TYR A 77 11.14 6.53 7.61
C TYR A 77 10.91 5.90 8.98
N LYS A 78 10.78 6.73 10.02
CA LYS A 78 10.43 6.27 11.37
C LYS A 78 9.06 5.58 11.41
N TYR A 79 8.06 6.20 10.77
CA TYR A 79 6.73 5.61 10.66
C TYR A 79 6.76 4.26 9.92
N MET A 80 7.58 4.12 8.88
CA MET A 80 7.69 2.86 8.13
C MET A 80 8.47 1.79 8.90
N SER A 81 9.44 2.15 9.74
CA SER A 81 10.23 1.19 10.52
C SER A 81 9.44 0.64 11.72
N GLU A 82 8.77 1.51 12.48
CA GLU A 82 8.10 1.19 13.76
C GLU A 82 6.74 0.48 13.63
N GLY A 83 6.29 0.20 12.40
CA GLY A 83 5.00 -0.42 12.17
C GLY A 83 4.90 -1.91 12.49
N ALA A 84 3.67 -2.36 12.81
CA ALA A 84 3.34 -3.77 12.98
C ALA A 84 3.71 -4.60 11.75
N ARG A 85 4.24 -5.81 11.96
CA ARG A 85 4.71 -6.73 10.90
C ARG A 85 3.83 -7.99 10.82
N PRO A 86 3.70 -8.63 9.64
CA PRO A 86 4.18 -8.18 8.33
C PRO A 86 3.44 -6.92 7.85
N ALA A 87 4.13 -6.07 7.11
CA ALA A 87 3.62 -4.79 6.60
C ALA A 87 3.80 -4.70 5.09
N VAL A 88 2.84 -4.06 4.42
CA VAL A 88 2.90 -3.72 2.99
C VAL A 88 2.92 -2.21 2.87
N CYS A 89 3.93 -1.66 2.20
CA CYS A 89 4.00 -0.23 1.90
C CYS A 89 3.01 0.11 0.77
N VAL A 90 2.10 1.04 1.02
CA VAL A 90 1.09 1.47 0.05
C VAL A 90 1.22 2.98 -0.14
N VAL A 91 1.84 3.39 -1.25
CA VAL A 91 2.07 4.81 -1.54
C VAL A 91 1.14 5.26 -2.65
N GLN A 92 0.42 6.35 -2.42
CA GLN A 92 -0.40 7.00 -3.43
C GLN A 92 0.31 8.26 -3.96
N ASP A 93 0.61 8.28 -5.25
CA ASP A 93 0.95 9.52 -5.94
C ASP A 93 -0.34 10.30 -6.25
N LEU A 94 -0.42 11.51 -5.70
CA LEU A 94 -1.58 12.38 -5.84
C LEU A 94 -1.58 13.17 -7.15
N ASP A 95 -0.57 12.99 -8.00
CA ASP A 95 -0.47 13.63 -9.31
C ASP A 95 -1.10 12.78 -10.43
N VAL A 96 -1.79 11.68 -10.10
CA VAL A 96 -2.58 10.86 -11.05
C VAL A 96 -3.56 11.72 -11.89
N PRO A 97 -3.67 11.51 -13.22
CA PRO A 97 -3.00 10.50 -14.04
C PRO A 97 -1.57 10.85 -14.50
N GLY A 98 -1.07 12.06 -14.22
CA GLY A 98 0.27 12.51 -14.59
C GLY A 98 1.37 12.14 -13.59
N ALA A 99 1.18 11.08 -12.80
CA ALA A 99 2.12 10.64 -11.79
C ALA A 99 3.44 10.19 -12.42
N ILE A 100 4.56 10.77 -11.96
CA ILE A 100 5.92 10.43 -12.39
C ILE A 100 6.86 10.23 -11.19
N GLY A 101 6.35 10.27 -9.96
CA GLY A 101 7.17 10.20 -8.76
C GLY A 101 7.71 8.80 -8.49
N ALA A 102 9.03 8.69 -8.30
CA ALA A 102 9.67 7.52 -7.71
C ALA A 102 10.01 7.81 -6.25
N TYR A 103 9.23 7.27 -5.31
CA TYR A 103 9.41 7.53 -3.87
C TYR A 103 10.21 6.46 -3.13
N TRP A 104 10.44 5.32 -3.78
CA TRP A 104 11.17 4.18 -3.24
C TRP A 104 12.20 3.71 -4.25
N GLY A 105 13.42 3.44 -3.77
CA GLY A 105 14.59 3.04 -4.56
C GLY A 105 15.86 3.10 -3.74
#